data_AF-A0A142YDU1-F1
#
_entry.id   AF-A0A142YDU1-F1
#
_cell.length_a   1.000
_cell.length_b   1.000
_cell.length_c   1.000
_cell.angle_alpha   90.00
_cell.angle_beta   90.00
_cell.angle_gamma   90.00
#
_symmetry.space_group_name_H-M   'P 1'
#
loop_
_entity.id
_entity.type
_entity.pdbx_description
1 polymer ?
#
loop_
_entity_poly.entity_id
_entity_poly.type
_entity_poly.pdbx_seq_one_letter_code
_entity_poly.pdbx_strand_id
1 'polypeptide(L)'
;MSVSGIRMTLEAAASTTALLAKRWGPTLAVIMVSASAGVAWTTHRGGSRKPDAVAGVTAVGRAYPKALGAVYAESWRRGAESLDAGRSVNDSLTVVADTWAASRITLFDRAVAPAFAAVVPEGKPDAEVSMADKAALASLWRGFAAGLAEAK
;
A
#
# COMPACT_ATOMS: atom_id res chain seq x y z
N MET A 1 -60.84 18.34 0.27
CA MET A 1 -60.17 17.03 0.38
C MET A 1 -58.94 17.07 -0.50
N SER A 2 -57.75 17.23 0.09
CA SER A 2 -56.47 17.18 -0.63
C SER A 2 -55.50 16.45 0.27
N VAL A 3 -55.08 15.26 -0.16
CA VAL A 3 -54.28 14.33 0.62
C VAL A 3 -52.81 14.54 0.28
N SER A 4 -52.05 14.81 1.34
CA SER A 4 -50.66 14.44 1.62
C SER A 4 -49.60 14.47 0.51
N GLY A 5 -48.49 15.12 0.87
CA GLY A 5 -47.18 14.47 0.74
C GLY A 5 -46.19 15.24 -0.12
N ILE A 6 -45.72 16.37 0.39
CA ILE A 6 -44.51 17.04 -0.06
C ILE A 6 -43.37 16.01 0.05
N ARG A 7 -42.90 15.52 -1.11
CA ARG A 7 -41.70 14.70 -1.21
C ARG A 7 -40.52 15.53 -0.71
N MET A 8 -40.05 15.20 0.48
CA MET A 8 -38.75 15.66 0.98
C MET A 8 -37.65 15.20 0.02
N THR A 9 -37.10 16.18 -0.69
CA THR A 9 -35.68 16.36 -1.06
C THR A 9 -34.78 15.16 -0.80
N LEU A 10 -34.44 14.44 -1.87
CA LEU A 10 -33.35 13.47 -1.90
C LEU A 10 -32.30 13.95 -2.92
N GLU A 11 -31.82 15.17 -2.71
CA GLU A 11 -30.63 15.74 -3.37
C GLU A 11 -29.67 16.21 -2.28
N ALA A 12 -29.01 15.26 -1.62
CA ALA A 12 -27.90 15.56 -0.71
C ALA A 12 -27.02 14.32 -0.51
N ALA A 13 -26.37 13.84 -1.58
CA ALA A 13 -25.24 12.92 -1.45
C ALA A 13 -24.31 12.91 -2.67
N ALA A 14 -24.26 14.02 -3.42
CA ALA A 14 -23.34 14.17 -4.54
C ALA A 14 -22.39 15.34 -4.29
N SER A 15 -21.63 15.33 -3.19
CA SER A 15 -20.63 16.36 -2.88
C SER A 15 -19.51 15.86 -1.96
N THR A 16 -18.93 14.70 -2.26
CA THR A 16 -17.66 14.28 -1.62
C THR A 16 -16.69 13.55 -2.56
N THR A 17 -17.04 13.41 -3.84
CA THR A 17 -16.17 12.86 -4.89
C THR A 17 -15.48 13.93 -5.73
N ALA A 18 -15.80 15.22 -5.54
CA ALA A 18 -15.28 16.32 -6.35
C ALA A 18 -13.96 16.96 -5.84
N LEU A 19 -13.44 16.57 -4.67
CA LEU A 19 -12.24 17.19 -4.08
C LEU A 19 -10.95 16.36 -4.16
N LEU A 20 -11.01 15.16 -4.74
CA LEU A 20 -9.83 14.29 -4.95
C LEU A 20 -9.29 14.31 -6.38
N ALA A 21 -9.94 15.03 -7.30
CA ALA A 21 -9.62 15.06 -8.73
C ALA A 21 -8.70 16.22 -9.17
N LYS A 22 -8.09 16.98 -8.25
CA LYS A 22 -7.32 18.21 -8.58
C LYS A 22 -5.81 18.15 -8.31
N ARG A 23 -5.18 16.97 -8.32
CA ARG A 23 -3.71 16.90 -8.18
C ARG A 23 -2.98 16.05 -9.24
N TRP A 24 -3.69 15.38 -10.13
CA TRP A 24 -3.08 14.59 -11.20
C TRP A 24 -3.92 14.80 -12.46
N GLY A 25 -3.30 15.36 -13.50
CA GLY A 25 -3.97 15.82 -14.71
C GLY A 25 -4.64 14.71 -15.53
N PRO A 26 -5.51 15.08 -16.49
CA PRO A 26 -6.59 14.25 -16.98
C PRO A 26 -6.21 13.54 -18.28
N THR A 27 -6.42 12.24 -18.40
CA THR A 27 -6.72 11.63 -19.71
C THR A 27 -7.39 10.27 -19.58
N LEU A 28 -8.39 10.07 -20.45
CA LEU A 28 -9.04 8.83 -20.86
C LEU A 28 -10.23 8.35 -20.02
N ALA A 29 -11.38 8.91 -20.39
CA ALA A 29 -12.65 8.20 -20.40
C ALA A 29 -12.54 6.94 -21.27
N VAL A 30 -12.90 5.79 -20.72
CA VAL A 30 -13.27 4.59 -21.49
C VAL A 30 -14.59 4.07 -20.94
N ILE A 31 -15.63 4.23 -21.75
CA ILE A 31 -16.88 3.49 -21.64
C ILE A 31 -16.65 2.17 -22.36
N MET A 32 -16.80 1.02 -21.68
CA MET A 32 -17.22 -0.20 -22.36
C MET A 32 -18.08 -1.09 -21.45
N VAL A 33 -19.30 -1.29 -21.93
CA VAL A 33 -20.26 -2.32 -21.53
C VAL A 33 -19.70 -3.69 -21.93
N SER A 34 -19.81 -4.69 -21.07
CA SER A 34 -19.85 -6.10 -21.52
C SER A 34 -20.64 -6.97 -20.56
N ALA A 35 -21.60 -7.66 -21.15
CA ALA A 35 -22.52 -8.61 -20.53
C ALA A 35 -21.85 -9.93 -20.16
N SER A 36 -22.48 -10.61 -19.21
CA SER A 36 -22.17 -11.87 -18.54
C SER A 36 -21.73 -13.06 -19.40
N ALA A 37 -20.76 -13.82 -18.90
CA ALA A 37 -20.61 -15.26 -19.11
C ALA A 37 -20.08 -15.91 -17.83
N GLY A 38 -20.78 -16.94 -17.35
CA GLY A 38 -20.46 -17.65 -16.11
C GLY A 38 -19.13 -18.39 -16.17
N VAL A 39 -18.38 -18.31 -15.07
CA VAL A 39 -17.30 -19.25 -14.77
C VAL A 39 -17.62 -19.90 -13.44
N ALA A 40 -17.86 -21.21 -13.49
CA ALA A 40 -18.01 -22.07 -12.34
C ALA A 40 -16.74 -21.95 -11.47
N TRP A 41 -16.83 -21.23 -10.36
CA TRP A 41 -15.80 -21.26 -9.33
C TRP A 41 -15.96 -22.55 -8.54
N THR A 42 -15.12 -23.51 -8.91
CA THR A 42 -14.80 -24.64 -8.07
C THR A 42 -14.37 -24.12 -6.70
N THR A 43 -15.02 -24.67 -5.68
CA THR A 43 -14.69 -24.51 -4.28
C THR A 43 -13.25 -24.97 -4.05
N HIS A 44 -12.28 -24.06 -4.18
CA HIS A 44 -10.96 -24.29 -3.64
C HIS A 44 -11.06 -24.17 -2.12
N ARG A 45 -11.39 -25.32 -1.51
CA ARG A 45 -11.43 -25.55 -0.07
C ARG A 45 -10.19 -24.93 0.57
N GLY A 46 -10.45 -24.13 1.61
CA GLY A 46 -9.44 -23.67 2.54
C GLY A 46 -8.63 -24.86 3.06
N GLY A 47 -7.34 -24.84 2.76
CA GLY A 47 -6.33 -25.72 3.32
C GLY A 47 -5.12 -24.91 3.71
N SER A 48 -4.99 -24.61 5.00
CA SER A 48 -3.74 -24.39 5.75
C SER A 48 -2.59 -23.53 5.18
N ARG A 49 -2.83 -22.50 4.36
CA ARG A 49 -1.77 -21.52 3.96
C ARG A 49 -1.40 -20.46 5.01
N LYS A 50 -2.02 -20.45 6.19
CA LYS A 50 -1.92 -19.32 7.15
C LYS A 50 -0.67 -19.31 8.04
N PRO A 51 -0.24 -20.42 8.68
CA PRO A 51 0.87 -20.36 9.64
C PRO A 51 2.20 -20.03 8.96
N ASP A 52 2.48 -20.68 7.83
CA ASP A 52 3.77 -20.55 7.15
C ASP A 52 3.97 -19.16 6.54
N ALA A 53 2.91 -18.56 5.99
CA ALA A 53 2.95 -17.20 5.46
C ALA A 53 3.18 -16.14 6.57
N VAL A 54 2.56 -16.33 7.74
CA VAL A 54 2.78 -15.45 8.90
C VAL A 54 4.20 -15.61 9.44
N ALA A 55 4.68 -16.84 9.60
CA ALA A 55 6.06 -17.10 10.02
C ALA A 55 7.09 -16.49 9.06
N GLY A 56 6.85 -16.60 7.76
CA GLY A 56 7.67 -16.00 6.71
C GLY A 56 7.72 -14.47 6.83
N VAL A 57 6.57 -13.79 6.92
CA VAL A 57 6.56 -12.33 7.03
C VAL A 57 7.07 -11.81 8.37
N THR A 58 6.95 -12.60 9.46
CA THR A 58 7.61 -12.30 10.74
C THR A 58 9.13 -12.34 10.61
N ALA A 59 9.69 -13.32 9.87
CA ALA A 59 11.12 -13.35 9.60
C ALA A 59 11.57 -12.14 8.76
N VAL A 60 10.79 -11.74 7.75
CA VAL A 60 11.01 -10.48 7.01
C VAL A 60 11.01 -9.28 7.96
N GLY A 61 10.02 -9.21 8.87
CA GLY A 61 9.91 -8.17 9.88
C GLY A 61 11.15 -8.06 10.76
N ARG A 62 11.72 -9.17 11.23
CA ARG A 62 12.96 -9.16 12.04
C ARG A 62 14.17 -8.63 11.28
N ALA A 63 14.29 -8.95 10.00
CA ALA A 63 15.42 -8.53 9.18
C ALA A 63 15.33 -7.06 8.71
N TYR A 64 14.10 -6.52 8.64
CA TYR A 64 13.82 -5.23 8.02
C TYR A 64 14.53 -4.04 8.69
N PRO A 65 14.58 -3.89 10.04
CA PRO A 65 15.22 -2.74 10.68
C PRO A 65 16.70 -2.60 10.38
N LYS A 66 17.44 -3.72 10.30
CA LYS A 66 18.85 -3.71 9.92
C LYS A 66 19.04 -3.22 8.48
N ALA A 67 18.20 -3.69 7.56
CA ALA A 67 18.24 -3.24 6.17
C ALA A 67 17.84 -1.75 6.04
N LEU A 68 16.85 -1.32 6.83
CA LEU A 68 16.39 0.07 6.88
C LEU A 68 17.49 1.01 7.43
N GLY A 69 18.19 0.57 8.47
CA GLY A 69 19.34 1.28 9.03
C GLY A 69 20.48 1.42 8.02
N ALA A 70 20.75 0.38 7.23
CA ALA A 70 21.78 0.42 6.18
C ALA A 70 21.45 1.45 5.09
N VAL A 71 20.21 1.50 4.59
CA VAL A 71 19.84 2.49 3.57
C VAL A 71 19.78 3.92 4.12
N TYR A 72 19.44 4.09 5.41
CA TYR A 72 19.51 5.39 6.06
C TYR A 72 20.94 5.87 6.25
N ALA A 73 21.85 4.99 6.68
CA ALA A 73 23.27 5.27 6.79
C ALA A 73 23.88 5.68 5.43
N GLU A 74 23.51 5.00 4.35
CA GLU A 74 23.93 5.36 3.00
C GLU A 74 23.46 6.76 2.61
N SER A 75 22.24 7.13 2.98
CA SER A 75 21.70 8.47 2.71
C SER A 75 22.58 9.57 3.33
N TRP A 76 23.07 9.35 4.55
CA TRP A 76 24.02 10.25 5.20
C TRP A 76 25.40 10.25 4.54
N ARG A 77 25.91 9.10 4.08
CA ARG A 77 27.15 9.05 3.30
C ARG A 77 27.04 9.88 2.02
N ARG A 78 25.93 9.80 1.29
CA ARG A 78 25.66 10.63 0.11
C ARG A 78 25.58 12.12 0.43
N GLY A 79 24.98 12.48 1.57
CA GLY A 79 25.01 13.85 2.07
C GLY A 79 26.43 14.34 2.35
N ALA A 80 27.26 13.51 2.98
CA ALA A 80 28.66 13.83 3.24
C ALA A 80 29.48 13.98 1.95
N GLU A 81 29.33 13.06 0.98
CA GLU A 81 29.95 13.17 -0.35
C GLU A 81 29.56 14.48 -1.06
N SER A 82 28.29 14.91 -0.89
CA SER A 82 27.81 16.18 -1.42
C SER A 82 28.48 17.39 -0.77
N LEU A 83 28.76 17.33 0.55
CA LEU A 83 29.52 18.36 1.25
C LEU A 83 30.99 18.39 0.80
N ASP A 84 31.62 17.23 0.68
CA ASP A 84 33.01 17.10 0.20
C ASP A 84 33.17 17.64 -1.23
N ALA A 85 32.11 17.57 -2.04
CA ALA A 85 32.03 18.17 -3.38
C ALA A 85 31.80 19.70 -3.38
N GLY A 86 31.76 20.34 -2.21
CA GLY A 86 31.63 21.79 -2.06
C GLY A 86 30.19 22.32 -2.14
N ARG A 87 29.17 21.45 -2.07
CA ARG A 87 27.77 21.90 -2.06
C ARG A 87 27.40 22.51 -0.72
N SER A 88 26.35 23.34 -0.72
CA SER A 88 25.82 23.93 0.51
C SER A 88 25.29 22.85 1.47
N VAL A 89 25.17 23.20 2.74
CA VAL A 89 24.54 22.31 3.74
C VAL A 89 23.09 21.99 3.35
N ASN A 90 22.33 22.99 2.87
CA ASN A 90 20.94 22.80 2.48
C ASN A 90 20.79 21.85 1.27
N ASP A 91 21.68 22.02 0.29
CA ASP A 91 21.75 21.14 -0.88
C ASP A 91 22.09 19.70 -0.49
N SER A 92 23.02 19.53 0.44
CA SER A 92 23.45 18.21 0.91
C SER A 92 22.38 17.53 1.77
N LEU A 93 21.62 18.29 2.56
CA LEU A 93 20.45 17.77 3.28
C LEU A 93 19.34 17.35 2.32
N THR A 94 19.16 18.06 1.20
CA THR A 94 18.25 17.62 0.13
C THR A 94 18.68 16.26 -0.42
N VAL A 95 19.99 16.05 -0.65
CA VAL A 95 20.53 14.74 -1.07
C VAL A 95 20.23 13.64 -0.06
N VAL A 96 20.41 13.89 1.24
CA VAL A 96 20.06 12.92 2.29
C VAL A 96 18.57 12.57 2.22
N ALA A 97 17.70 13.58 2.12
CA ALA A 97 16.24 13.39 2.11
C ALA A 97 15.78 12.59 0.89
N ASP A 98 16.26 12.93 -0.31
CA ASP A 98 15.91 12.27 -1.55
C ASP A 98 16.44 10.82 -1.58
N THR A 99 17.69 10.62 -1.17
CA THR A 99 18.30 9.28 -1.11
C THR A 99 17.53 8.39 -0.13
N TRP A 100 17.17 8.92 1.04
CA TRP A 100 16.38 8.19 2.03
C TRP A 100 14.99 7.84 1.50
N ALA A 101 14.30 8.81 0.90
CA ALA A 101 12.96 8.64 0.37
C ALA A 101 12.92 7.56 -0.71
N ALA A 102 13.84 7.61 -1.69
CA ALA A 102 13.93 6.61 -2.74
C ALA A 102 14.30 5.23 -2.19
N SER A 103 15.36 5.17 -1.37
CA SER A 103 15.92 3.88 -0.93
C SER A 103 14.99 3.11 0.01
N ARG A 104 14.25 3.81 0.89
CA ARG A 104 13.28 3.15 1.79
C ARG A 104 12.08 2.59 1.02
N ILE A 105 11.65 3.26 -0.07
CA ILE A 105 10.57 2.78 -0.94
C ILE A 105 11.05 1.53 -1.68
N THR A 106 12.20 1.61 -2.36
CA THR A 106 12.78 0.45 -3.05
C THR A 106 13.03 -0.74 -2.11
N LEU A 107 13.44 -0.49 -0.87
CA LEU A 107 13.60 -1.54 0.14
C LEU A 107 12.26 -2.20 0.48
N PHE A 108 11.21 -1.39 0.71
CA PHE A 108 9.87 -1.90 0.99
C PHE A 108 9.32 -2.74 -0.18
N ASP A 109 9.39 -2.21 -1.40
CA ASP A 109 8.89 -2.85 -2.61
C ASP A 109 9.57 -4.20 -2.87
N ARG A 110 10.87 -4.30 -2.58
CA ARG A 110 11.63 -5.53 -2.75
C ARG A 110 11.40 -6.54 -1.62
N ALA A 111 11.36 -6.08 -0.37
CA ALA A 111 11.45 -6.96 0.79
C ALA A 111 10.09 -7.30 1.42
N VAL A 112 9.12 -6.38 1.36
CA VAL A 112 7.88 -6.47 2.13
C VAL A 112 6.66 -6.58 1.22
N ALA A 113 6.57 -5.74 0.18
CA ALA A 113 5.42 -5.70 -0.72
C ALA A 113 5.04 -7.08 -1.31
N PRO A 114 5.98 -7.96 -1.72
CA PRO A 114 5.64 -9.26 -2.32
C PRO A 114 4.86 -10.17 -1.35
N ALA A 115 5.15 -10.09 -0.05
CA ALA A 115 4.46 -10.89 0.96
C ALA A 115 3.00 -10.46 1.12
N PHE A 116 2.70 -9.15 1.00
CA PHE A 116 1.35 -8.63 1.09
C PHE A 116 0.57 -8.79 -0.23
N ALA A 117 1.25 -8.57 -1.36
CA ALA A 117 0.69 -8.74 -2.70
C ALA A 117 0.24 -10.19 -2.97
N ALA A 118 0.84 -11.17 -2.30
CA ALA A 118 0.41 -12.57 -2.37
C ALA A 118 -1.01 -12.82 -1.81
N VAL A 119 -1.55 -11.91 -0.98
CA VAL A 119 -2.92 -12.01 -0.44
C VAL A 119 -3.87 -11.06 -1.17
N VAL A 120 -3.45 -9.80 -1.36
CA VAL A 120 -4.20 -8.79 -2.11
C VAL A 120 -3.28 -8.23 -3.18
N PRO A 121 -3.42 -8.66 -4.46
CA PRO A 121 -2.61 -8.13 -5.54
C PRO A 121 -2.72 -6.62 -5.65
N GLU A 122 -1.62 -5.97 -6.01
CA GLU A 122 -1.60 -4.54 -6.26
C GLU A 122 -2.59 -4.16 -7.38
N GLY A 123 -3.34 -3.09 -7.17
CA GLY A 123 -4.37 -2.64 -8.12
C GLY A 123 -5.67 -3.44 -8.10
N LYS A 124 -5.81 -4.47 -7.27
CA LYS A 124 -7.10 -5.14 -7.05
C LYS A 124 -8.13 -4.10 -6.56
N PRO A 125 -9.27 -3.92 -7.24
CA PRO A 125 -10.28 -2.96 -6.80
C PRO A 125 -10.80 -3.30 -5.41
N ASP A 126 -10.96 -2.28 -4.55
CA ASP A 126 -11.43 -2.47 -3.16
C ASP A 126 -12.77 -3.22 -3.07
N ALA A 127 -13.64 -3.03 -4.07
CA ALA A 127 -14.92 -3.72 -4.17
C ALA A 127 -14.78 -5.24 -4.35
N GLU A 128 -13.65 -5.71 -4.87
CA GLU A 128 -13.35 -7.12 -5.10
C GLU A 128 -12.55 -7.75 -3.94
N VAL A 129 -12.09 -6.95 -2.97
CA VAL A 129 -11.35 -7.43 -1.81
C VAL A 129 -12.32 -8.02 -0.79
N SER A 130 -12.29 -9.35 -0.64
CA SER A 130 -13.20 -10.06 0.23
C SER A 130 -12.88 -9.82 1.71
N MET A 131 -13.85 -10.10 2.60
CA MET A 131 -13.59 -10.07 4.05
C MET A 131 -12.53 -11.09 4.47
N ALA A 132 -12.41 -12.21 3.76
CA ALA A 132 -11.37 -13.20 4.00
C ALA A 132 -9.98 -12.66 3.62
N ASP A 133 -9.88 -11.92 2.51
CA ASP A 133 -8.64 -11.28 2.06
C ASP A 133 -8.16 -10.26 3.09
N LYS A 134 -9.07 -9.40 3.58
CA LYS A 134 -8.78 -8.41 4.63
C LYS A 134 -8.29 -9.07 5.91
N ALA A 135 -8.94 -10.16 6.34
CA ALA A 135 -8.53 -10.90 7.53
C ALA A 135 -7.15 -11.55 7.36
N ALA A 136 -6.84 -12.10 6.18
CA ALA A 136 -5.53 -12.67 5.87
C ALA A 136 -4.45 -11.59 5.84
N LEU A 137 -4.71 -10.46 5.18
CA LEU A 137 -3.79 -9.32 5.12
C LEU A 137 -3.50 -8.76 6.51
N ALA A 138 -4.54 -8.58 7.34
CA ALA A 138 -4.37 -8.15 8.72
C ALA A 138 -3.52 -9.13 9.56
N SER A 139 -3.62 -10.43 9.29
CA SER A 139 -2.76 -11.44 9.94
C SER A 139 -1.30 -11.27 9.54
N LEU A 140 -1.01 -11.01 8.26
CA LEU A 140 0.34 -10.76 7.79
C LEU A 140 0.91 -9.46 8.36
N TRP A 141 0.12 -8.38 8.42
CA TRP A 141 0.55 -7.12 9.02
C TRP A 141 0.95 -7.29 10.49
N ARG A 142 0.16 -8.04 11.27
CA ARG A 142 0.52 -8.36 12.66
C ARG A 142 1.78 -9.22 12.74
N GLY A 143 1.94 -10.20 11.84
CA GLY A 143 3.16 -11.02 11.76
C GLY A 143 4.41 -10.18 11.48
N PHE A 144 4.32 -9.28 10.51
CA PHE A 144 5.40 -8.34 10.19
C PHE A 144 5.72 -7.43 11.37
N ALA A 145 4.70 -6.84 12.00
CA ALA A 145 4.85 -5.98 13.16
C ALA A 145 5.47 -6.70 14.36
N ALA A 146 5.10 -7.95 14.62
CA ALA A 146 5.74 -8.78 15.65
C ALA A 146 7.23 -8.98 15.34
N GLY A 147 7.56 -9.26 14.08
CA GLY A 147 8.96 -9.37 13.66
C GLY A 147 9.75 -8.08 13.87
N LEU A 148 9.16 -6.92 13.57
CA LEU A 148 9.79 -5.62 13.83
C LEU A 148 10.07 -5.41 15.33
N ALA A 149 9.13 -5.79 16.20
CA ALA A 149 9.29 -5.63 17.65
C ALA A 149 10.36 -6.56 18.25
N GLU A 150 10.63 -7.69 17.60
CA GLU A 150 11.65 -8.66 18.01
C GLU A 150 13.05 -8.35 17.47
N ALA A 151 13.18 -7.41 16.54
CA ALA A 151 14.45 -7.07 15.94
C ALA A 151 15.42 -6.53 17.01
N LYS A 152 16.61 -7.12 17.08
CA LYS A 152 17.69 -6.76 18.00
C LYS A 152 18.84 -6.12 17.26
#